data_AF-A0AAW1N4K6-F1
#
_entry.id   AF-A0AAW1N4K6-F1
#
_cell.length_a   1.000
_cell.length_b   1.000
_cell.length_c   1.000
_cell.angle_alpha   90.00
_cell.angle_beta   90.00
_cell.angle_gamma   90.00
#
_symmetry.space_group_name_H-M   'P 1'
#
loop_
_entity.id
_entity.type
_entity.pdbx_description
1 polymer ?
#
loop_
_entity_poly.entity_id
_entity_poly.type
_entity_poly.pdbx_seq_one_letter_code
_entity_poly.pdbx_strand_id
1 'polypeptide(L)'
;MGKGDFRDICPLLQRFRNFLLGRQHTKALRFSPEVATRSPPLPNLPDGPSHRLFNNYYYSRDGRREVAPPAVINTQNRIGSCESEGAVISKKGVTPGPVYSWD
;
A
#
# COMPACT_ATOMS: atom_id res chain seq x y z
N MET A 1 18.58 23.78 -22.85
CA MET A 1 17.51 24.58 -23.50
C MET A 1 16.81 25.38 -22.43
N GLY A 2 16.75 26.71 -22.57
CA GLY A 2 16.05 27.57 -21.62
C GLY A 2 14.58 27.17 -21.46
N LYS A 3 14.05 27.39 -20.26
CA LYS A 3 12.66 27.13 -19.87
C LYS A 3 11.74 28.12 -20.60
N GLY A 4 11.52 27.90 -21.89
CA GLY A 4 10.55 28.66 -22.69
C GLY A 4 9.14 28.12 -22.45
N ASP A 5 8.16 28.99 -22.32
CA ASP A 5 6.76 28.59 -22.19
C ASP A 5 6.29 27.88 -23.46
N PHE A 6 6.28 26.55 -23.43
CA PHE A 6 5.86 25.75 -24.57
C PHE A 6 4.39 26.03 -24.88
N ARG A 7 4.13 26.48 -26.11
CA ARG A 7 2.80 26.69 -26.70
C ARG A 7 1.82 27.47 -25.80
N ASP A 8 2.26 28.57 -25.18
CA ASP A 8 1.34 29.52 -24.53
C ASP A 8 0.97 30.67 -25.49
N ILE A 9 -0.10 31.38 -25.15
CA ILE A 9 -0.56 32.60 -25.84
C ILE A 9 0.44 33.76 -25.68
N CYS A 10 0.24 34.86 -26.42
CA CYS A 10 1.13 36.02 -26.32
C CYS A 10 1.18 36.60 -24.89
N PRO A 11 2.32 37.17 -24.45
CA PRO A 11 2.48 37.65 -23.07
C PRO A 11 1.42 38.66 -22.60
N LEU A 12 0.88 39.48 -23.52
CA LEU A 12 -0.20 40.42 -23.21
C LEU A 12 -1.48 39.68 -22.81
N LEU A 13 -1.89 38.69 -23.62
CA LEU A 13 -3.07 37.87 -23.34
C LEU A 13 -2.84 36.97 -22.11
N GLN A 14 -1.61 36.53 -21.84
CA GLN A 14 -1.30 35.79 -20.61
C GLN A 14 -1.56 36.64 -19.37
N ARG A 15 -1.14 37.92 -19.37
CA ARG A 15 -1.40 38.85 -18.27
C ARG A 15 -2.88 39.11 -18.10
N PHE A 16 -3.61 39.32 -19.20
CA PHE A 16 -5.06 39.47 -19.18
C PHE A 16 -5.77 38.23 -18.61
N ARG A 17 -5.38 37.03 -19.04
CA ARG A 17 -5.88 35.75 -18.51
C ARG A 17 -5.61 35.63 -17.01
N ASN A 18 -4.36 35.87 -16.57
CA ASN A 18 -3.99 35.74 -15.17
C ASN A 18 -4.72 36.76 -14.28
N PHE A 19 -4.97 37.96 -14.81
CA PHE A 19 -5.78 38.97 -14.14
C PHE A 19 -7.24 38.49 -13.94
N LEU A 20 -7.89 38.00 -15.00
CA LEU A 20 -9.26 37.48 -14.90
C LEU A 20 -9.38 36.23 -14.02
N LEU A 21 -8.34 35.40 -13.97
CA LEU A 21 -8.31 34.20 -13.12
C LEU A 21 -7.96 34.49 -11.65
N GLY A 22 -7.42 35.67 -11.32
CA GLY A 22 -6.90 35.98 -9.99
C GLY A 22 -5.69 35.13 -9.57
N ARG A 23 -5.09 34.38 -10.49
CA ARG A 23 -3.95 33.48 -10.25
C ARG A 23 -3.16 33.24 -11.53
N GLN A 24 -1.95 32.70 -11.37
CA GLN A 24 -1.20 32.19 -12.51
C GLN A 24 -1.90 30.96 -13.11
N HIS A 25 -2.10 30.99 -14.43
CA HIS A 25 -2.70 29.88 -15.15
C HIS A 25 -1.79 28.66 -15.17
N THR A 26 -2.33 27.54 -14.71
CA THR A 26 -1.69 26.22 -14.72
C THR A 26 -2.09 25.47 -15.98
N LYS A 27 -1.12 25.16 -16.86
CA LYS A 27 -1.37 24.41 -18.09
C LYS A 27 -1.68 22.94 -17.75
N ALA A 28 -2.80 22.41 -18.24
CA ALA A 28 -3.19 21.01 -18.01
C ALA A 28 -2.57 20.04 -19.05
N LEU A 29 -2.07 20.57 -20.16
CA LEU A 29 -1.45 19.79 -21.22
C LEU A 29 -0.03 19.38 -20.84
N ARG A 30 0.40 18.25 -21.40
CA ARG A 30 1.72 17.68 -21.19
C ARG A 30 2.66 18.10 -22.32
N PHE A 31 3.74 18.79 -21.98
CA PHE A 31 4.73 19.22 -22.96
C PHE A 31 5.98 18.33 -22.90
N SER A 32 6.57 18.05 -24.06
CA SER A 32 7.72 17.13 -24.19
C SER A 32 8.89 17.38 -23.21
N PRO A 33 9.27 18.62 -22.85
CA PRO A 33 10.38 18.86 -21.92
C PRO A 33 9.97 18.80 -20.45
N GLU A 34 8.67 18.80 -20.15
CA GLU A 34 8.14 18.66 -18.78
C GLU A 34 7.77 17.20 -18.45
N VAL A 35 7.86 16.31 -19.44
CA VAL A 35 7.55 14.89 -19.32
C VAL A 35 8.81 14.07 -19.55
N ALA A 36 8.91 12.93 -18.86
CA ALA A 36 9.96 11.97 -19.10
C ALA A 36 10.00 11.52 -20.58
N THR A 37 11.19 11.14 -21.05
CA THR A 37 11.40 10.64 -22.40
C THR A 37 10.60 9.37 -22.67
N ARG A 38 10.05 9.22 -23.88
CA ARG A 38 9.36 7.98 -24.29
C ARG A 38 10.29 6.76 -24.43
N SER A 39 11.58 7.01 -24.63
CA SER A 39 12.62 5.98 -24.72
C SER A 39 13.66 6.26 -23.63
N PRO A 40 13.41 5.84 -22.38
CA PRO A 40 14.41 5.94 -21.32
C PRO A 40 15.57 4.97 -21.57
N PRO A 41 16.75 5.20 -20.97
CA PRO A 41 17.86 4.25 -21.02
C PRO A 41 17.49 2.93 -20.32
N LEU A 42 18.18 1.85 -20.69
CA LEU A 42 17.94 0.54 -20.09
C LEU A 42 18.32 0.56 -18.59
N PRO A 43 17.40 0.20 -17.68
CA PRO A 43 17.69 0.24 -16.25
C PRO A 43 18.56 -0.95 -15.82
N ASN A 44 19.38 -0.75 -14.79
CA ASN A 44 20.03 -1.83 -14.04
C ASN A 44 19.32 -1.98 -12.69
N LEU A 45 18.48 -2.99 -12.54
CA LEU A 45 17.68 -3.21 -11.34
C LEU A 45 18.50 -3.93 -10.27
N PRO A 46 18.33 -3.57 -8.98
CA PRO A 46 18.98 -4.30 -7.90
C PRO A 46 18.39 -5.69 -7.75
N ASP A 47 19.23 -6.60 -7.27
CA ASP A 47 18.84 -7.98 -7.02
C ASP A 47 17.92 -8.13 -5.80
N GLY A 48 17.12 -9.20 -5.82
CA GLY A 48 16.28 -9.58 -4.69
C GLY A 48 17.08 -10.17 -3.52
N PRO A 49 16.47 -10.28 -2.33
CA PRO A 49 17.15 -10.73 -1.11
C PRO A 49 17.67 -12.17 -1.16
N SER A 50 17.09 -12.99 -2.05
CA SER A 50 17.50 -14.39 -2.30
C SER A 50 18.47 -14.53 -3.47
N HIS A 51 19.06 -13.47 -4.01
CA HIS A 51 20.16 -13.58 -4.98
C HIS A 51 21.49 -13.75 -4.24
N ARG A 52 21.67 -14.92 -3.62
CA ARG A 52 22.87 -15.29 -2.84
C ARG A 52 23.48 -16.57 -3.38
N LEU A 53 24.80 -16.61 -3.48
CA LEU A 53 25.56 -17.75 -4.01
C LEU A 53 25.67 -18.94 -3.03
N PHE A 54 25.64 -18.67 -1.72
CA PHE A 54 25.77 -19.68 -0.66
C PHE A 54 24.73 -19.44 0.44
N ASN A 55 24.47 -20.46 1.26
CA ASN A 55 23.52 -20.43 2.38
C ASN A 55 22.12 -19.90 1.98
N ASN A 56 21.60 -20.39 0.85
CA ASN A 56 20.34 -19.93 0.26
C ASN A 56 19.49 -21.10 -0.24
N TYR A 57 19.44 -22.16 0.56
CA TYR A 57 18.61 -23.32 0.23
C TYR A 57 17.13 -22.93 0.26
N TYR A 58 16.37 -23.39 -0.74
CA TYR A 58 14.96 -23.03 -0.84
C TYR A 58 14.13 -23.51 0.36
N TYR A 59 14.47 -24.68 0.92
CA TYR A 59 13.72 -25.26 2.04
C TYR A 59 13.70 -24.39 3.30
N SER A 60 14.71 -23.53 3.52
CA SER A 60 14.80 -22.69 4.71
C SER A 60 14.01 -21.38 4.60
N ARG A 61 13.37 -21.13 3.45
CA ARG A 61 12.57 -19.91 3.18
C ARG A 61 11.25 -20.21 2.46
N ASP A 62 10.86 -21.49 2.40
CA ASP A 62 9.64 -21.94 1.74
C ASP A 62 8.45 -21.78 2.70
N GLY A 63 7.97 -20.54 2.88
CA GLY A 63 6.83 -20.24 3.74
C GLY A 63 5.53 -20.94 3.32
N ARG A 64 5.43 -21.40 2.06
CA ARG A 64 4.28 -22.20 1.60
C ARG A 64 4.23 -23.58 2.27
N ARG A 65 5.38 -24.13 2.69
CA ARG A 65 5.48 -25.39 3.42
C ARG A 65 5.42 -25.23 4.93
N GLU A 66 5.57 -24.01 5.44
CA GLU A 66 5.42 -23.70 6.87
C GLU A 66 3.96 -23.65 7.31
N VAL A 67 3.02 -23.57 6.36
CA VAL A 67 1.58 -23.55 6.64
C VAL A 67 1.13 -24.89 7.20
N ALA A 68 0.73 -24.89 8.47
CA ALA A 68 0.09 -26.03 9.14
C ALA A 68 -1.45 -25.95 9.00
N PRO A 69 -2.16 -27.09 9.10
CA PRO A 69 -3.61 -27.10 9.25
C PRO A 69 -4.06 -26.26 10.45
N PRO A 70 -5.27 -25.66 10.40
CA PRO A 70 -5.78 -24.85 11.51
C PRO A 70 -5.93 -25.69 12.79
N ALA A 71 -5.60 -25.09 13.93
CA ALA A 71 -5.78 -25.71 15.24
C ALA A 71 -7.28 -25.88 15.54
N VAL A 72 -7.71 -27.10 15.87
CA VAL A 72 -9.10 -27.39 16.22
C VAL A 72 -9.30 -27.16 17.71
N ILE A 73 -10.07 -26.13 18.07
CA ILE A 73 -10.33 -25.75 19.48
C ILE A 73 -11.46 -26.59 20.10
N ASN A 74 -12.44 -27.03 19.29
CA ASN A 74 -13.51 -27.92 19.72
C ASN A 74 -13.88 -28.87 18.57
N THR A 75 -13.85 -30.18 18.82
CA THR A 75 -14.13 -31.25 17.84
C THR A 75 -15.55 -31.82 17.94
N GLN A 76 -16.29 -31.46 19.00
CA GLN A 76 -17.64 -31.96 19.23
C GLN A 76 -18.66 -30.89 18.81
N ASN A 77 -19.65 -31.28 17.99
CA ASN A 77 -20.94 -30.58 17.85
C ASN A 77 -21.74 -30.66 19.17
N ARG A 78 -21.11 -30.31 20.30
CA ARG A 78 -21.77 -30.22 21.59
C ARG A 78 -22.09 -28.76 21.83
N ILE A 79 -23.24 -28.37 21.27
CA ILE A 79 -24.22 -27.66 22.07
C ILE A 79 -24.66 -28.66 23.15
N GLY A 80 -23.79 -28.91 24.12
CA GLY A 80 -24.07 -29.74 25.27
C GLY A 80 -24.75 -28.86 26.30
N SER A 81 -26.03 -29.11 26.53
CA SER A 81 -26.86 -28.70 27.66
C SER A 81 -26.12 -27.90 28.73
N CYS A 82 -26.52 -26.64 28.88
CA CYS A 82 -26.18 -25.78 30.01
C CYS A 82 -26.85 -26.33 31.28
N GLU A 83 -26.39 -27.47 31.79
CA GLU A 83 -26.80 -28.02 33.08
C GLU A 83 -25.57 -28.65 33.73
N SER A 84 -24.80 -27.82 34.42
CA SER A 84 -23.94 -28.27 35.51
C SER A 84 -24.10 -27.29 36.65
N GLU A 85 -24.92 -27.68 37.62
CA GLU A 85 -24.96 -27.17 39.00
C GLU A 85 -23.54 -27.17 39.56
N GLY A 86 -22.87 -26.02 39.46
CA GLY A 86 -21.51 -25.81 39.92
C GLY A 86 -21.25 -24.31 39.92
N ALA A 87 -20.77 -23.79 41.07
CA ALA A 87 -20.66 -22.36 41.36
C ALA A 87 -20.21 -21.52 40.15
N VAL A 88 -21.02 -20.52 39.81
CA VAL A 88 -20.81 -19.60 38.69
C VAL A 88 -19.55 -18.77 38.96
N ILE A 89 -18.40 -19.26 38.52
CA ILE A 89 -17.19 -18.45 38.45
C ILE A 89 -17.41 -17.49 37.28
N SER A 90 -17.63 -16.21 37.60
CA SER A 90 -17.73 -15.13 36.60
C SER A 90 -16.42 -15.04 35.81
N LYS A 91 -16.40 -15.64 34.62
CA LYS A 91 -15.27 -15.51 33.69
C LYS A 91 -15.29 -14.10 33.11
N LYS A 92 -14.18 -13.36 33.22
CA LYS A 92 -14.03 -12.08 32.53
C LYS A 92 -14.24 -12.30 31.02
N GLY A 93 -15.00 -11.41 30.38
CA GLY A 93 -15.17 -11.44 28.93
C GLY A 93 -13.83 -11.30 28.24
N VAL A 94 -13.59 -12.15 27.23
CA VAL A 94 -12.38 -12.08 26.40
C VAL A 94 -12.72 -11.30 25.14
N THR A 95 -11.93 -10.26 24.82
CA THR A 95 -12.02 -9.55 23.55
C THR A 95 -11.01 -10.13 22.55
N PRO A 96 -11.30 -10.16 21.24
CA PRO A 96 -10.37 -10.68 20.22
C PRO A 96 -9.11 -9.82 20.05
N GLY A 97 -9.14 -8.56 20.50
CA GLY A 97 -8.01 -7.63 20.44
C GLY A 97 -8.30 -6.35 21.22
N PRO A 98 -7.33 -5.42 21.30
CA PRO A 98 -7.52 -4.11 21.90
C PRO A 98 -8.41 -3.21 21.04
N VAL A 99 -9.12 -2.27 21.67
CA VAL A 99 -9.86 -1.21 20.97
C VAL A 99 -8.88 -0.11 20.55
N TYR A 100 -8.85 0.24 19.27
CA TYR A 100 -7.96 1.29 18.75
C TYR A 100 -8.70 2.62 18.60
N SER A 101 -8.15 3.68 19.21
CA SER A 101 -8.58 5.07 18.98
C SER A 101 -7.74 5.65 17.85
N TRP A 102 -8.40 6.20 16.83
CA TRP A 102 -7.74 6.73 15.63
C TRP A 102 -7.33 8.21 15.75
N ASP A 103 -7.84 8.89 16.78
CA ASP A 103 -7.58 10.29 17.10
C ASP A 103 -6.37 10.47 18.03
#